data_AF-A0A7Y3KNL0-F1
#
_entry.id   AF-A0A7Y3KNL0-F1
#
_cell.length_a   1.000
_cell.length_b   1.000
_cell.length_c   1.000
_cell.angle_alpha   90.00
_cell.angle_beta   90.00
_cell.angle_gamma   90.00
#
_symmetry.space_group_name_H-M   'P 1'
#
loop_
_entity.id
_entity.type
_entity.pdbx_description
1 polymer ?
#
loop_
_entity_poly.entity_id
_entity_poly.type
_entity_poly.pdbx_seq_one_letter_code
_entity_poly.pdbx_strand_id
1 'polypeptide(L)'
;MGSDRNSYIGLFLIGIILFVWMYTSSPGKKEQAREAARQDSLMKAQRKSDSLKATAISAKANTAGSPVAATAKDTTGTDTLMQRHKLETEYVIFYPALHAKPNYIALQNDLFTVTFSNKGGKVSSVVLKDFKT
;
A
#
# COMPACT_ATOMS: atom_id res chain seq x y z
N MET A 1 43.31 -29.33 -40.74
CA MET A 1 43.14 -28.18 -39.83
C MET A 1 42.49 -27.06 -40.61
N GLY A 2 41.17 -26.98 -40.63
CA GLY A 2 40.44 -26.16 -41.59
C GLY A 2 39.09 -25.71 -41.05
N SER A 3 39.08 -25.26 -39.82
CA SER A 3 37.98 -24.50 -39.25
C SER A 3 38.71 -23.36 -38.54
N ASP A 4 38.37 -22.09 -38.73
CA ASP A 4 37.17 -21.57 -38.12
C ASP A 4 37.02 -20.08 -38.44
N ARG A 5 37.56 -19.54 -39.55
CA ARG A 5 37.46 -18.08 -39.82
C ARG A 5 36.02 -17.55 -39.70
N ASN A 6 35.04 -18.38 -40.11
CA ASN A 6 33.62 -18.08 -39.97
C ASN A 6 33.06 -18.38 -38.56
N SER A 7 33.65 -19.31 -37.81
CA SER A 7 33.29 -19.60 -36.42
C SER A 7 33.83 -18.53 -35.45
N TYR A 8 35.04 -18.02 -35.70
CA TYR A 8 35.59 -16.83 -35.05
C TYR A 8 34.80 -15.57 -35.36
N ILE A 9 34.32 -15.38 -36.60
CA ILE A 9 33.43 -14.26 -36.92
C ILE A 9 32.10 -14.35 -36.16
N GLY A 10 31.56 -15.57 -36.00
CA GLY A 10 30.35 -15.81 -35.20
C GLY A 10 30.56 -15.52 -33.72
N LEU A 11 31.68 -15.97 -33.14
CA LEU A 11 32.03 -15.66 -31.75
C LEU A 11 32.25 -14.16 -31.52
N PHE A 12 32.84 -13.46 -32.48
CA PHE A 12 33.02 -12.01 -32.40
C PHE A 12 31.67 -11.28 -32.46
N LEU A 13 30.78 -11.71 -33.36
CA LEU A 13 29.44 -11.12 -33.50
C LEU A 13 28.58 -11.34 -32.24
N ILE A 14 28.64 -12.54 -31.64
CA ILE A 14 27.94 -12.82 -30.38
C ILE A 14 28.49 -11.96 -29.24
N GLY A 15 29.81 -11.73 -29.19
CA GLY A 15 30.45 -10.87 -28.20
C GLY A 15 29.97 -9.42 -28.29
N ILE A 16 29.86 -8.87 -29.51
CA ILE A 16 29.34 -7.52 -29.73
C ILE A 16 27.88 -7.42 -29.31
N ILE A 17 27.03 -8.40 -29.68
CA ILE A 17 25.61 -8.40 -29.32
C ILE A 17 25.43 -8.45 -27.80
N LEU A 18 26.18 -9.30 -27.12
CA LEU A 18 26.15 -9.39 -25.66
C LEU A 18 26.64 -8.10 -24.99
N PHE A 19 27.65 -7.43 -25.57
CA PHE A 19 28.14 -6.16 -25.03
C PHE A 19 27.10 -5.03 -25.16
N VAL A 20 26.43 -4.94 -26.31
CA VAL A 20 25.33 -3.98 -26.52
C VAL A 20 24.15 -4.28 -25.58
N TRP A 21 23.81 -5.56 -25.42
CA TRP A 21 22.75 -5.97 -24.49
C TRP A 21 23.14 -5.70 -23.04
N MET A 22 24.37 -5.96 -22.62
CA MET A 22 24.87 -5.67 -21.27
C MET A 22 24.87 -4.17 -20.99
N TYR A 23 25.28 -3.34 -21.96
CA TYR A 23 25.26 -1.89 -21.82
C TYR A 23 23.83 -1.35 -21.70
N THR A 24 22.89 -1.89 -22.48
CA THR A 24 21.46 -1.52 -22.42
C THR A 24 20.78 -2.06 -21.16
N SER A 25 21.17 -3.25 -20.71
CA SER A 25 20.54 -3.98 -19.59
C SER A 25 21.22 -3.74 -18.25
N SER A 26 22.08 -2.71 -18.14
CA SER A 26 22.69 -2.30 -16.86
C SER A 26 22.06 -1.02 -16.28
N PRO A 27 20.78 -1.02 -15.84
CA PRO A 27 20.21 0.06 -15.03
C PRO A 27 20.57 -0.04 -13.54
N GLY A 28 21.65 -0.71 -13.15
CA GLY A 28 21.97 -1.03 -11.75
C GLY A 28 22.41 0.15 -10.86
N LYS A 29 22.87 1.28 -11.41
CA LYS A 29 23.41 2.39 -10.60
C LYS A 29 22.33 3.23 -9.91
N LYS A 30 21.14 3.35 -10.51
CA LYS A 30 20.03 4.13 -9.94
C LYS A 30 19.28 3.34 -8.87
N GLU A 31 19.25 2.03 -8.98
CA GLU A 31 18.59 1.15 -8.01
C GLU A 31 19.46 0.96 -6.76
N GLN A 32 20.78 0.81 -6.92
CA GLN A 32 21.70 0.71 -5.77
C GLN A 32 21.68 1.95 -4.86
N ALA A 33 21.57 3.15 -5.41
CA ALA A 33 21.46 4.38 -4.61
C ALA A 33 20.12 4.48 -3.86
N ARG A 34 19.04 3.94 -4.43
CA ARG A 34 17.72 3.89 -3.78
C ARG A 34 17.68 2.86 -2.65
N GLU A 35 18.32 1.71 -2.85
CA GLU A 35 18.43 0.69 -1.81
C GLU A 35 19.35 1.14 -0.66
N ALA A 36 20.47 1.83 -0.97
CA ALA A 36 21.31 2.46 0.05
C ALA A 36 20.54 3.54 0.84
N ALA A 37 19.78 4.40 0.16
CA ALA A 37 18.95 5.41 0.82
C ALA A 37 17.82 4.80 1.68
N ARG A 38 17.25 3.66 1.27
CA ARG A 38 16.28 2.91 2.06
C ARG A 38 16.91 2.31 3.32
N GLN A 39 18.08 1.70 3.20
CA GLN A 39 18.80 1.14 4.36
C GLN A 39 19.20 2.22 5.37
N ASP A 40 19.67 3.38 4.89
CA ASP A 40 20.00 4.53 5.74
C ASP A 40 18.78 5.09 6.51
N SER A 41 17.59 4.99 5.92
CA SER A 41 16.35 5.43 6.56
C SER A 41 15.90 4.49 7.68
N LEU A 42 16.11 3.17 7.51
CA LEU A 42 15.74 2.16 8.51
C LEU A 42 16.63 2.24 9.76
N MET A 43 17.94 2.45 9.60
CA MET A 43 18.85 2.58 10.75
C MET A 43 18.52 3.79 11.64
N LYS A 44 18.08 4.91 11.05
CA LYS A 44 17.70 6.11 11.82
C LYS A 44 16.42 5.90 12.62
N ALA A 45 15.46 5.14 12.08
CA ALA A 45 14.23 4.79 12.79
C ALA A 45 14.50 3.84 13.97
N GLN A 46 15.38 2.86 13.77
CA GLN A 46 15.73 1.90 14.81
C GLN A 46 16.47 2.56 15.99
N ARG A 47 17.38 3.50 15.71
CA ARG A 47 18.05 4.29 16.76
C ARG A 47 17.07 5.12 17.60
N LYS A 48 16.00 5.67 16.99
CA LYS A 48 14.95 6.37 17.73
C LYS A 48 14.11 5.43 18.59
N SER A 49 13.77 4.24 18.09
CA SER A 49 13.00 3.27 18.88
C SER A 49 13.78 2.75 20.08
N ASP A 50 15.10 2.56 19.94
CA ASP A 50 15.93 2.04 21.03
C ASP A 50 16.16 3.11 22.11
N SER A 51 16.30 4.39 21.74
CA SER A 51 16.33 5.49 22.72
C SER A 51 15.03 5.62 23.52
N LEU A 52 13.87 5.41 22.89
CA LEU A 52 12.57 5.50 23.56
C LEU A 52 12.30 4.29 24.46
N LYS A 53 12.74 3.10 24.07
CA LYS A 53 12.63 1.89 24.90
C LYS A 53 13.52 1.96 26.14
N ALA A 54 14.74 2.51 26.03
CA ALA A 54 15.61 2.71 27.19
C ALA A 54 15.00 3.68 28.22
N THR A 55 14.32 4.75 27.77
CA THR A 55 13.62 5.69 28.68
C THR A 55 12.30 5.14 29.22
N ALA A 56 11.60 4.27 28.46
CA ALA A 56 10.34 3.67 28.91
C ALA A 56 10.53 2.59 29.99
N ILE A 57 11.66 1.87 30.00
CA ILE A 57 11.96 0.88 31.04
C ILE A 57 12.25 1.57 32.39
N SER A 58 12.83 2.77 32.39
CA SER A 58 13.01 3.58 33.60
C SER A 58 11.72 4.23 34.13
N ALA A 59 10.69 4.39 33.29
CA ALA A 59 9.43 5.03 33.67
C ALA A 59 8.35 4.04 34.18
N LYS A 60 8.47 2.73 33.86
CA LYS A 60 7.48 1.71 34.23
C LYS A 60 7.66 1.13 35.66
N ALA A 61 8.71 1.51 36.37
CA ALA A 61 8.95 1.09 37.75
C ALA A 61 8.12 1.86 38.80
N ASN A 62 7.51 3.00 38.42
CA ASN A 62 6.65 3.78 39.30
C ASN A 62 5.23 3.83 38.71
N THR A 63 4.24 3.61 39.57
CA THR A 63 2.79 3.75 39.31
C THR A 63 2.08 2.47 38.88
N ALA A 64 1.94 1.54 39.82
CA ALA A 64 0.79 0.65 39.91
C ALA A 64 -0.40 1.42 40.51
N GLY A 65 -1.49 1.57 39.75
CA GLY A 65 -2.73 2.22 40.20
C GLY A 65 -3.73 2.40 39.05
N SER A 66 -4.89 1.74 39.17
CA SER A 66 -6.02 1.64 38.23
C SER A 66 -6.85 2.96 38.11
N PRO A 67 -7.97 3.04 37.35
CA PRO A 67 -8.20 3.04 35.90
C PRO A 67 -8.95 4.32 35.40
N VAL A 68 -9.39 4.32 34.12
CA VAL A 68 -10.38 5.21 33.44
C VAL A 68 -9.83 6.36 32.56
N ALA A 69 -10.20 6.26 31.28
CA ALA A 69 -10.40 7.28 30.23
C ALA A 69 -9.40 8.45 30.07
N ALA A 70 -8.75 8.52 28.91
CA ALA A 70 -8.50 9.78 28.19
C ALA A 70 -8.03 9.55 26.74
N THR A 71 -8.80 10.09 25.81
CA THR A 71 -8.37 10.88 24.65
C THR A 71 -6.86 11.07 24.45
N ALA A 72 -6.33 10.62 23.31
CA ALA A 72 -5.09 11.16 22.73
C ALA A 72 -5.24 11.27 21.21
N LYS A 73 -5.62 12.49 20.82
CA LYS A 73 -5.63 13.06 19.48
C LYS A 73 -4.18 13.29 19.00
N ASP A 74 -4.01 13.33 17.68
CA ASP A 74 -2.89 13.90 16.92
C ASP A 74 -1.59 13.10 16.73
N THR A 75 -1.57 12.26 15.68
CA THR A 75 -0.40 12.09 14.79
C THR A 75 -0.83 12.04 13.31
N THR A 76 -1.86 12.82 12.94
CA THR A 76 -2.58 12.71 11.65
C THR A 76 -2.17 13.79 10.63
N GLY A 77 -0.89 14.15 10.55
CA GLY A 77 -0.41 15.19 9.61
C GLY A 77 0.19 14.64 8.32
N THR A 78 1.07 13.65 8.41
CA THR A 78 1.94 13.21 7.30
C THR A 78 1.61 11.80 6.79
N ASP A 79 0.99 10.97 7.62
CA ASP A 79 0.61 9.61 7.25
C ASP A 79 -0.57 9.59 6.26
N THR A 80 -1.42 10.63 6.27
CA THR A 80 -2.60 10.70 5.41
C THR A 80 -2.27 10.89 3.93
N LEU A 81 -1.16 11.56 3.59
CA LEU A 81 -0.75 11.77 2.20
C LEU A 81 -0.09 10.52 1.62
N MET A 82 0.79 9.86 2.38
CA MET A 82 1.45 8.63 1.98
C MET A 82 0.46 7.46 1.89
N GLN A 83 -0.49 7.37 2.84
CA GLN A 83 -1.57 6.38 2.81
C GLN A 83 -2.49 6.60 1.61
N ARG A 84 -2.84 7.86 1.30
CA ARG A 84 -3.67 8.19 0.13
C ARG A 84 -2.97 7.80 -1.17
N HIS A 85 -1.67 8.09 -1.29
CA HIS A 85 -0.87 7.71 -2.46
C HIS A 85 -0.75 6.18 -2.62
N LYS A 86 -0.64 5.44 -1.50
CA LYS A 86 -0.62 3.97 -1.52
C LYS A 86 -1.95 3.38 -1.96
N LEU A 87 -3.08 3.90 -1.46
CA LEU A 87 -4.42 3.52 -1.90
C LEU A 87 -4.65 3.84 -3.39
N GLU A 88 -4.17 5.00 -3.86
CA GLU A 88 -4.28 5.40 -5.27
C GLU A 88 -3.47 4.48 -6.20
N THR A 89 -2.29 4.02 -5.77
CA THR A 89 -1.39 3.24 -6.63
C THR A 89 -1.70 1.74 -6.61
N GLU A 90 -2.11 1.19 -5.47
CA GLU A 90 -2.37 -0.25 -5.29
C GLU A 90 -3.83 -0.62 -5.62
N TYR A 91 -4.77 0.32 -5.44
CA TYR A 91 -6.21 0.11 -5.68
C TYR A 91 -6.81 1.13 -6.66
N VAL A 92 -6.06 1.47 -7.72
CA VAL A 92 -6.44 2.45 -8.76
C VAL A 92 -7.90 2.32 -9.21
N ILE A 93 -8.35 1.08 -9.46
CA ILE A 93 -9.69 0.79 -10.00
C ILE A 93 -10.82 0.90 -8.96
N PHE A 94 -10.51 0.84 -7.67
CA PHE A 94 -11.51 0.91 -6.58
C PHE A 94 -11.47 2.21 -5.78
N TYR A 95 -10.40 2.99 -5.91
CA TYR A 95 -10.25 4.30 -5.29
C TYR A 95 -11.46 5.25 -5.47
N PRO A 96 -12.03 5.42 -6.69
CA PRO A 96 -13.21 6.27 -6.85
C PRO A 96 -14.44 5.75 -6.09
N ALA A 97 -14.58 4.44 -5.91
CA ALA A 97 -15.70 3.83 -5.18
C ALA A 97 -15.59 4.03 -3.66
N LEU A 98 -14.38 4.14 -3.11
CA LEU A 98 -14.15 4.42 -1.69
C LEU A 98 -14.58 5.85 -1.32
N HIS A 99 -14.29 6.81 -2.20
CA HIS A 99 -14.55 8.23 -1.98
C HIS A 99 -15.93 8.71 -2.48
N ALA A 100 -16.66 7.87 -3.22
CA ALA A 100 -18.03 8.16 -3.62
C ALA A 100 -18.91 8.46 -2.39
N LYS A 101 -19.81 9.44 -2.50
CA LYS A 101 -20.82 9.69 -1.46
C LYS A 101 -21.83 8.54 -1.45
N PRO A 102 -22.31 8.11 -0.27
CA PRO A 102 -23.35 7.09 -0.20
C PRO A 102 -24.63 7.63 -0.85
N ASN A 103 -25.15 6.89 -1.82
CA ASN A 103 -26.44 7.13 -2.46
C ASN A 103 -27.32 5.89 -2.29
N TYR A 104 -28.62 6.11 -2.15
CA TYR A 104 -29.61 5.07 -1.86
C TYR A 104 -30.52 4.89 -3.06
N ILE A 105 -30.68 3.64 -3.49
CA ILE A 105 -31.53 3.26 -4.62
C ILE A 105 -32.65 2.38 -4.08
N ALA A 106 -33.90 2.80 -4.30
CA ALA A 106 -35.06 2.02 -3.89
C ALA A 106 -35.56 1.16 -5.07
N LEU A 107 -35.65 -0.14 -4.85
CA LEU A 107 -36.31 -1.10 -5.74
C LEU A 107 -37.67 -1.43 -5.14
N GLN A 108 -38.73 -1.14 -5.89
CA GLN A 108 -40.10 -1.32 -5.44
C GLN A 108 -40.80 -2.40 -6.26
N ASN A 109 -41.50 -3.31 -5.56
CA ASN A 109 -42.48 -4.23 -6.11
C ASN A 109 -43.83 -3.98 -5.40
N ASP A 110 -44.89 -4.65 -5.82
CA ASP A 110 -46.23 -4.60 -5.24
C ASP A 110 -46.25 -5.13 -3.81
N LEU A 111 -45.40 -6.10 -3.46
CA LEU A 111 -45.36 -6.69 -2.12
C LEU A 111 -44.36 -6.02 -1.17
N PHE A 112 -43.29 -5.39 -1.67
CA PHE A 112 -42.23 -4.85 -0.81
C PHE A 112 -41.35 -3.82 -1.51
N THR A 113 -40.62 -3.04 -0.71
CA THR A 113 -39.64 -2.04 -1.16
C THR A 113 -38.29 -2.32 -0.50
N VAL A 114 -37.23 -2.46 -1.30
CA VAL A 114 -35.85 -2.67 -0.81
C VAL A 114 -35.01 -1.44 -1.16
N THR A 115 -34.29 -0.90 -0.18
CA THR A 115 -33.35 0.20 -0.39
C THR A 115 -31.92 -0.32 -0.35
N PHE A 116 -31.15 -0.07 -1.41
CA PHE A 116 -29.74 -0.47 -1.54
C PHE A 116 -28.81 0.73 -1.45
N SER A 117 -27.61 0.53 -0.90
CA SER A 117 -26.52 1.51 -0.95
C SER A 117 -25.62 1.27 -2.16
N ASN A 118 -25.26 2.34 -2.87
CA ASN A 118 -24.25 2.29 -3.93
C ASN A 118 -22.84 1.92 -3.43
N LYS A 119 -22.61 1.92 -2.11
CA LYS A 119 -21.36 1.46 -1.49
C LYS A 119 -21.39 -0.06 -1.26
N GLY A 120 -21.17 -0.82 -2.32
CA GLY A 120 -21.06 -2.28 -2.26
C GLY A 120 -22.41 -3.01 -2.20
N GLY A 121 -23.49 -2.38 -2.68
CA GLY A 121 -24.78 -3.06 -2.90
C GLY A 121 -25.48 -3.53 -1.62
N LYS A 122 -25.12 -2.96 -0.46
CA LYS A 122 -25.68 -3.39 0.82
C LYS A 122 -27.15 -3.00 0.93
N VAL A 123 -27.98 -3.95 1.39
CA VAL A 123 -29.38 -3.69 1.74
C VAL A 123 -29.41 -2.82 2.99
N SER A 124 -30.02 -1.64 2.87
CA SER A 124 -30.16 -0.66 3.96
C SER A 124 -31.50 -0.79 4.67
N SER A 125 -32.58 -1.10 3.94
CA SER A 125 -33.91 -1.29 4.52
C SER A 125 -34.78 -2.16 3.60
N VAL A 126 -35.67 -2.94 4.20
CA VAL A 126 -36.72 -3.70 3.53
C VAL A 126 -38.04 -3.36 4.18
N VAL A 127 -38.99 -2.84 3.39
CA VAL A 127 -40.34 -2.50 3.84
C VAL A 127 -41.32 -3.45 3.16
N LEU A 128 -42.05 -4.24 3.94
CA LEU A 128 -43.13 -5.09 3.47
C LEU A 128 -44.40 -4.25 3.33
N LYS A 129 -45.07 -4.35 2.19
CA LYS A 129 -46.37 -3.73 1.97
C LYS A 129 -47.45 -4.66 2.53
N ASP A 130 -48.47 -4.08 3.14
CA ASP A 130 -49.65 -4.78 3.67
C ASP A 130 -49.36 -5.84 4.75
N PHE A 131 -48.25 -5.72 5.46
CA PHE A 131 -47.94 -6.61 6.59
C PHE A 131 -48.91 -6.32 7.75
N LYS A 132 -49.82 -7.25 8.00
CA LYS A 132 -50.64 -7.29 9.22
C LYS A 132 -49.93 -8.14 10.27
N THR A 133 -49.72 -7.55 11.44
CA THR A 133 -49.16 -8.20 12.64
C THR A 133 -50.17 -9.13 13.30
#